data_AF-A0A1Q7X938-F1
#
_entry.id   AF-A0A1Q7X938-F1
#
_cell.length_a   1.000
_cell.length_b   1.000
_cell.length_c   1.000
_cell.angle_alpha   90.00
_cell.angle_beta   90.00
_cell.angle_gamma   90.00
#
_symmetry.space_group_name_H-M   'P 1'
#
loop_
_entity.id
_entity.type
_entity.pdbx_description
1 polymer ?
#
loop_
_entity_poly.entity_id
_entity_poly.type
_entity_poly.pdbx_seq_one_letter_code
_entity_poly.pdbx_strand_id
1 'polypeptide(L)'
;MRESIIMKIHYGTALAAVALVAVHILFRMTQKFGDSLQYQNVIANYHFLPYALMLEVVLILLSVHGFNGLRVILLELKQGVAYERAINYGSIAAMVALVAYGSRTILMAGMGMS
;
A
#
# COMPACT_ATOMS: atom_id res chain seq x y z
N MET A 1 -20.17 3.86 -6.57
CA MET A 1 -19.25 4.33 -7.65
C MET A 1 -19.37 3.36 -8.82
N ARG A 2 -19.37 3.84 -10.07
CA ARG A 2 -19.48 2.95 -11.24
C ARG A 2 -18.22 2.08 -11.34
N GLU A 3 -18.37 0.80 -11.69
CA GLU A 3 -17.25 -0.15 -11.81
C GLU A 3 -16.12 0.36 -12.73
N SER A 4 -16.49 1.04 -13.82
CA SER A 4 -15.51 1.64 -14.74
C SER A 4 -14.61 2.70 -14.08
N ILE A 5 -15.08 3.39 -13.04
CA ILE A 5 -14.28 4.35 -12.28
C ILE A 5 -13.31 3.60 -11.36
N ILE A 6 -13.79 2.55 -10.68
CA ILE A 6 -12.96 1.69 -9.83
C ILE A 6 -11.79 1.11 -10.64
N MET A 7 -12.05 0.63 -11.85
CA MET A 7 -11.00 0.10 -12.73
C MET A 7 -10.03 1.16 -13.23
N LYS A 8 -10.50 2.38 -13.55
CA LYS A 8 -9.60 3.50 -13.87
C LYS A 8 -8.66 3.84 -12.71
N ILE A 9 -9.18 3.85 -11.48
CA ILE A 9 -8.37 4.03 -10.27
C ILE A 9 -7.36 2.89 -10.14
N HIS A 10 -7.78 1.63 -10.34
CA HIS A 10 -6.88 0.48 -10.27
C HIS A 10 -5.70 0.58 -11.26
N TYR A 11 -5.95 1.00 -12.50
CA TYR A 11 -4.87 1.19 -13.48
C TYR A 11 -3.98 2.40 -13.14
N GLY A 12 -4.57 3.52 -12.73
CA GLY A 12 -3.80 4.70 -12.32
C GLY A 12 -2.90 4.44 -11.12
N THR A 13 -3.44 3.74 -10.11
CA THR A 13 -2.68 3.33 -8.92
C THR A 13 -1.58 2.34 -9.26
N ALA A 14 -1.80 1.42 -10.22
CA ALA A 14 -0.76 0.50 -10.69
C ALA A 14 0.44 1.26 -11.27
N LEU A 15 0.20 2.20 -12.19
CA LEU A 15 1.25 2.97 -12.85
C LEU A 15 2.05 3.81 -11.84
N ALA A 16 1.35 4.50 -10.94
CA ALA A 16 1.99 5.29 -9.89
C ALA A 16 2.79 4.39 -8.91
N ALA A 17 2.24 3.23 -8.54
CA ALA A 17 2.92 2.28 -7.66
C ALA A 17 4.20 1.74 -8.29
N VAL A 18 4.21 1.39 -9.58
CA VAL A 18 5.43 0.93 -10.28
C VAL A 18 6.55 1.96 -10.16
N ALA A 19 6.26 3.24 -10.42
CA ALA A 19 7.26 4.31 -10.33
C ALA A 19 7.80 4.47 -8.89
N LEU A 20 6.92 4.58 -7.89
CA LEU A 20 7.33 4.83 -6.51
C LEU A 20 7.97 3.61 -5.84
N VAL A 21 7.53 2.40 -6.16
CA VAL A 21 8.16 1.17 -5.68
C VAL A 21 9.56 1.03 -6.29
N ALA A 22 9.77 1.41 -7.55
CA ALA A 22 11.11 1.46 -8.13
C ALA A 22 12.02 2.44 -7.36
N VAL A 23 11.53 3.64 -7.03
CA VAL A 23 12.27 4.59 -6.19
C VAL A 23 12.57 4.00 -4.81
N HIS A 24 11.60 3.32 -4.17
CA HIS A 24 11.80 2.64 -2.90
C HIS A 24 12.93 1.60 -2.97
N ILE A 25 12.95 0.78 -4.02
CA ILE A 25 14.00 -0.23 -4.26
C ILE A 25 15.36 0.43 -4.48
N LEU A 26 15.43 1.45 -5.35
CA LEU A 26 16.68 2.17 -5.61
C LEU A 26 17.23 2.83 -4.34
N PHE A 27 16.36 3.40 -3.50
CA PHE A 27 16.75 3.97 -2.22
C PHE A 27 17.35 2.90 -1.29
N ARG A 28 16.76 1.70 -1.22
CA ARG A 28 17.34 0.56 -0.45
C ARG A 28 18.72 0.14 -0.97
N MET A 29 18.97 0.28 -2.27
CA MET A 29 20.24 -0.08 -2.91
C MET A 29 21.37 0.94 -2.69
N THR A 30 21.10 2.09 -2.05
CA THR A 30 22.14 3.08 -1.72
C THR A 30 23.10 2.62 -0.62
N GLN A 31 22.79 1.52 0.06
CA GLN A 31 23.59 0.90 1.10
C GLN A 31 23.60 -0.63 0.93
N LYS A 32 24.43 -1.35 1.70
CA LYS A 32 24.41 -2.82 1.69
C LYS A 32 23.05 -3.31 2.17
N PHE A 33 22.51 -4.33 1.50
CA PHE A 33 21.16 -4.83 1.78
C PHE A 33 20.94 -5.19 3.25
N GLY A 34 21.90 -5.89 3.88
CA GLY A 34 21.81 -6.24 5.31
C GLY A 34 21.73 -5.01 6.23
N ASP A 35 22.50 -3.97 5.93
CA ASP A 35 22.48 -2.72 6.70
C ASP A 35 21.15 -1.99 6.52
N SER A 36 20.57 -2.01 5.31
CA SER A 36 19.28 -1.38 4.99
C SER A 36 18.08 -1.96 5.76
N LEU A 37 18.25 -3.13 6.38
CA LEU A 37 17.23 -3.84 7.17
C LEU A 37 17.42 -3.63 8.68
N GLN A 38 18.56 -3.09 9.12
CA GLN A 38 18.81 -2.85 10.53
C GLN A 38 17.84 -1.80 11.06
N TYR A 39 17.34 -2.04 12.28
CA TYR A 39 16.32 -1.21 12.92
C TYR A 39 16.69 0.28 12.88
N GLN A 40 17.92 0.64 13.25
CA GLN A 40 18.36 2.04 13.30
C GLN A 40 18.32 2.71 11.92
N ASN A 41 18.74 2.00 10.86
CA ASN A 41 18.69 2.52 9.50
C ASN A 41 17.25 2.63 8.98
N VAL A 42 16.37 1.69 9.36
CA VAL A 42 14.95 1.75 9.03
C VAL A 42 14.26 2.93 9.73
N ILE A 43 14.53 3.14 11.02
CA ILE A 43 14.02 4.29 11.78
C ILE A 43 14.54 5.60 11.20
N ALA A 44 15.83 5.69 10.86
CA ALA A 44 16.38 6.88 10.19
C ALA A 44 15.63 7.23 8.89
N ASN A 45 15.20 6.22 8.12
CA ASN A 45 14.39 6.43 6.92
C ASN A 45 12.99 7.00 7.23
N TYR A 46 12.38 6.62 8.36
CA TYR A 46 11.10 7.17 8.81
C TYR A 46 11.22 8.61 9.34
N HIS A 47 12.37 9.00 9.89
CA HIS A 47 12.64 10.39 10.27
C HIS A 47 12.91 11.29 9.06
N PHE A 48 13.36 10.72 7.94
CA PHE A 48 13.54 11.48 6.70
C PHE A 48 12.20 11.73 5.99
N LEU A 49 11.59 12.88 6.29
CA LEU A 49 10.24 13.24 5.89
C LEU A 49 9.89 12.99 4.40
N PRO A 50 10.73 13.37 3.41
CA PRO A 50 10.42 13.09 2.01
C PRO A 50 10.24 11.59 1.72
N TYR A 51 11.07 10.74 2.32
CA TYR A 51 10.97 9.30 2.13
C TYR A 51 9.80 8.70 2.92
N ALA A 52 9.55 9.17 4.15
CA ALA A 52 8.38 8.77 4.93
C ALA A 52 7.06 9.10 4.19
N LEU A 53 6.94 10.29 3.58
CA LEU A 53 5.79 10.65 2.75
C LEU A 53 5.68 9.76 1.51
N MET A 54 6.79 9.45 0.85
CA MET A 54 6.80 8.53 -0.28
C MET A 54 6.30 7.13 0.16
N LEU A 55 6.72 6.62 1.32
CA LEU A 55 6.25 5.35 1.87
C LEU A 55 4.75 5.37 2.17
N GLU A 56 4.22 6.47 2.70
CA GLU A 56 2.77 6.64 2.92
C GLU A 56 1.99 6.58 1.61
N VAL A 57 2.48 7.27 0.56
CA VAL A 57 1.85 7.22 -0.77
C VAL A 57 1.91 5.80 -1.34
N VAL A 58 3.05 5.11 -1.22
CA VAL A 58 3.18 3.70 -1.65
C VAL A 58 2.21 2.80 -0.92
N LEU A 59 2.06 2.95 0.40
CA LEU A 59 1.10 2.20 1.22
C LEU A 59 -0.32 2.36 0.68
N ILE A 60 -0.76 3.60 0.44
CA ILE A 60 -2.10 3.89 -0.07
C ILE A 60 -2.28 3.29 -1.47
N LEU A 61 -1.35 3.53 -2.38
CA LEU A 61 -1.43 3.06 -3.76
C LEU A 61 -1.49 1.54 -3.84
N LEU A 62 -0.60 0.83 -3.15
CA LEU A 62 -0.57 -0.63 -3.14
C LEU A 62 -1.78 -1.23 -2.43
N SER A 63 -2.29 -0.59 -1.37
CA SER A 63 -3.53 -1.04 -0.71
C SER A 63 -4.71 -0.94 -1.67
N VAL A 64 -4.88 0.21 -2.34
CA VAL A 64 -5.96 0.42 -3.30
C VAL A 64 -5.84 -0.55 -4.49
N HIS A 65 -4.66 -0.60 -5.10
CA HIS A 65 -4.39 -1.44 -6.27
C HIS A 65 -4.56 -2.92 -5.93
N GLY A 66 -3.87 -3.40 -4.89
CA GLY A 66 -3.81 -4.81 -4.51
C GLY A 66 -5.15 -5.36 -4.05
N PHE A 67 -5.87 -4.66 -3.17
CA PHE A 67 -7.18 -5.14 -2.73
C PHE A 67 -8.25 -5.06 -3.82
N ASN A 68 -8.18 -4.07 -4.72
CA ASN A 68 -9.08 -4.06 -5.87
C ASN A 68 -8.75 -5.17 -6.88
N GLY A 69 -7.47 -5.47 -7.12
CA GLY A 69 -7.07 -6.60 -7.96
C GLY A 69 -7.56 -7.93 -7.38
N LEU A 70 -7.35 -8.14 -6.08
CA LEU A 70 -7.85 -9.32 -5.37
C LEU A 70 -9.38 -9.42 -5.43
N ARG A 71 -10.09 -8.30 -5.21
CA ARG A 71 -11.55 -8.23 -5.36
C ARG A 71 -12.00 -8.75 -6.72
N VAL A 72 -11.39 -8.25 -7.80
CA VAL A 72 -11.73 -8.66 -9.18
C VAL A 72 -11.50 -10.17 -9.36
N ILE A 73 -10.32 -10.68 -8.96
CA ILE A 73 -10.01 -12.11 -9.05
C ILE A 73 -11.04 -12.96 -8.30
N LEU A 74 -11.38 -12.59 -7.07
CA LEU A 74 -12.33 -13.36 -6.25
C LEU A 74 -13.74 -13.36 -6.86
N LEU A 75 -14.20 -12.23 -7.40
CA LEU A 75 -15.49 -12.13 -8.08
C LEU A 75 -15.54 -12.94 -9.38
N GLU A 76 -14.40 -13.13 -10.05
CA GLU A 76 -14.29 -14.02 -11.22
C GLU A 76 -14.33 -15.50 -10.85
N LEU A 77 -13.80 -15.89 -9.68
CA LEU A 77 -13.77 -17.29 -9.22
C LEU A 77 -15.16 -17.81 -8.82
N LYS A 78 -16.02 -16.94 -8.29
CA LYS A 78 -17.36 -17.32 -7.84
C LYS A 78 -18.33 -16.15 -7.95
N GLN A 79 -19.52 -16.43 -8.45
CA GLN A 79 -20.61 -15.47 -8.58
C GLN A 79 -21.73 -15.76 -7.56
N GLY A 80 -22.48 -14.72 -7.18
CA GLY A 80 -23.64 -14.83 -6.30
C GLY A 80 -23.79 -13.66 -5.34
N VAL A 81 -25.02 -13.18 -5.16
CA VAL A 81 -25.33 -11.92 -4.45
C VAL A 81 -24.68 -11.81 -3.07
N ALA A 82 -24.75 -12.85 -2.25
CA ALA A 82 -24.16 -12.83 -0.90
C ALA A 82 -22.63 -12.82 -0.94
N TYR A 83 -22.03 -13.61 -1.83
CA TYR A 83 -20.58 -13.70 -2.00
C TYR A 83 -20.01 -12.39 -2.54
N GLU A 84 -20.61 -11.85 -3.60
CA GLU A 84 -20.18 -10.59 -4.19
C GLU A 84 -20.24 -9.45 -3.18
N ARG A 85 -21.31 -9.36 -2.39
CA ARG A 85 -21.40 -8.37 -1.30
C ARG A 85 -20.26 -8.55 -0.28
N ALA A 86 -20.02 -9.78 0.16
CA ALA A 86 -18.95 -10.07 1.12
C ALA A 86 -17.57 -9.66 0.58
N ILE A 87 -17.24 -9.99 -0.68
CA ILE A 87 -15.97 -9.61 -1.31
C ILE A 87 -15.87 -8.10 -1.47
N ASN A 88 -16.91 -7.42 -1.94
CA ASN A 88 -16.90 -5.96 -2.11
C ASN A 88 -16.65 -5.23 -0.77
N TYR A 89 -17.40 -5.55 0.28
CA TYR A 89 -17.23 -4.90 1.59
C TYR A 89 -15.94 -5.33 2.28
N GLY A 90 -15.58 -6.61 2.18
CA GLY A 90 -14.35 -7.16 2.76
C GLY A 90 -13.11 -6.49 2.18
N SER A 91 -13.03 -6.33 0.86
CA SER A 91 -11.89 -5.66 0.21
C SER A 91 -11.75 -4.19 0.62
N ILE A 92 -12.87 -3.47 0.76
CA ILE A 92 -12.84 -2.07 1.23
C ILE A 92 -12.39 -2.02 2.69
N ALA A 93 -12.95 -2.85 3.56
CA ALA A 93 -12.58 -2.90 4.98
C ALA A 93 -11.10 -3.25 5.17
N ALA A 94 -10.59 -4.25 4.44
CA ALA A 94 -9.19 -4.65 4.48
C ALA A 94 -8.25 -3.53 4.01
N MET A 95 -8.63 -2.81 2.95
CA MET A 95 -7.89 -1.65 2.44
C MET A 95 -7.80 -0.54 3.50
N VAL A 96 -8.93 -0.16 4.10
CA VAL A 96 -8.98 0.88 5.14
C VAL A 96 -8.17 0.46 6.36
N ALA A 97 -8.29 -0.80 6.80
CA ALA A 97 -7.56 -1.32 7.95
C ALA A 97 -6.04 -1.30 7.71
N LEU A 98 -5.59 -1.74 6.52
CA LEU A 98 -4.17 -1.75 6.18
C LEU A 98 -3.59 -0.34 6.11
N VAL A 99 -4.29 0.60 5.47
CA VAL A 99 -3.88 2.00 5.42
C VAL A 99 -3.82 2.57 6.83
N ALA A 100 -4.88 2.48 7.63
CA ALA A 100 -4.89 3.03 8.99
C ALA A 100 -3.76 2.48 9.88
N TYR A 101 -3.53 1.16 9.83
CA TYR A 101 -2.47 0.53 10.61
C TYR A 101 -1.06 0.92 10.10
N GLY A 102 -0.86 0.95 8.78
CA GLY A 102 0.40 1.34 8.17
C GLY A 102 0.72 2.82 8.42
N SER A 103 -0.23 3.73 8.24
CA SER A 103 -0.07 5.16 8.51
C SER A 103 0.25 5.40 9.98
N ARG A 104 -0.43 4.71 10.91
CA ARG A 104 -0.10 4.75 12.34
C ARG A 104 1.35 4.34 12.59
N THR A 105 1.82 3.28 11.93
CA THR A 105 3.20 2.78 12.07
C THR A 105 4.22 3.81 11.56
N ILE A 106 3.98 4.39 10.39
CA ILE A 106 4.85 5.42 9.79
C ILE A 106 4.91 6.66 10.70
N LEU A 107 3.77 7.13 11.19
CA LEU A 107 3.70 8.29 12.08
C LEU A 107 4.41 8.04 13.41
N MET A 108 4.16 6.90 14.06
CA MET A 108 4.80 6.54 15.32
C MET A 108 6.32 6.45 15.18
N ALA A 109 6.80 5.77 14.15
CA ALA A 109 8.23 5.67 13.86
C ALA A 109 8.85 7.05 13.56
N GLY A 110 8.20 7.87 12.73
CA GLY A 110 8.70 9.21 12.38
C GLY A 110 8.73 10.19 13.56
N MET A 111 7.82 10.03 14.53
CA MET A 111 7.77 10.81 15.77
C MET A 111 8.71 10.30 16.88
N GLY A 112 9.46 9.21 16.63
CA GLY A 112 10.32 8.60 17.64
C GLY A 112 9.56 7.88 18.76
N MET A 113 8.29 7.52 18.53
CA MET A 113 7.48 6.70 19.44
C MET A 113 7.53 5.24 18.96
N SER A 114 8.70 4.61 19.07
CA SER A 114 8.97 3.29 18.50
C SER A 114 9.58 2.32 19.50
#